data_AF-A0A7X7N0I4-F1
#
_entry.id   AF-A0A7X7N0I4-F1
#
_cell.length_a   1.000
_cell.length_b   1.000
_cell.length_c   1.000
_cell.angle_alpha   90.00
_cell.angle_beta   90.00
_cell.angle_gamma   90.00
#
_symmetry.space_group_name_H-M   'P 1'
#
loop_
_entity.id
_entity.type
_entity.pdbx_description
1 polymer ?
#
loop_
_entity_poly.entity_id
_entity_poly.type
_entity_poly.pdbx_seq_one_letter_code
_entity_poly.pdbx_strand_id
1 'polypeptide(L)' 'MLRKVIDVSYFDDALADFVQNFAYGDAIRHLADKGYTAERIKKEFDYPLSMEKIEKNTTREKSAKEEERP' A
#
# COMPACT_ATOMS: atom_id res chain seq x y z
N MET A 1 -22.46 -5.40 -35.78
CA MET A 1 -21.59 -4.58 -34.92
C MET A 1 -21.70 -5.10 -33.50
N LEU A 2 -20.63 -5.67 -32.95
CA LEU A 2 -20.58 -6.08 -31.53
C LEU A 2 -20.04 -4.90 -30.71
N ARG A 3 -20.84 -4.44 -29.75
CA ARG A 3 -20.50 -3.37 -28.81
C ARG A 3 -19.37 -3.90 -27.90
N LYS A 4 -18.17 -3.33 -28.03
CA LYS A 4 -17.04 -3.60 -27.13
C LYS A 4 -17.46 -3.14 -25.74
N VAL A 5 -17.75 -4.09 -24.85
CA VAL A 5 -17.90 -3.81 -23.42
C VAL A 5 -16.50 -3.38 -22.98
N ILE A 6 -16.34 -2.10 -22.67
CA ILE A 6 -15.15 -1.63 -21.98
C ILE A 6 -15.17 -2.37 -20.65
N ASP A 7 -14.12 -3.14 -20.41
CA ASP A 7 -14.00 -3.97 -19.23
C ASP A 7 -13.84 -3.08 -18.00
N VAL A 8 -14.96 -2.74 -17.38
CA VAL A 8 -15.04 -1.87 -16.19
C VAL A 8 -14.19 -2.45 -15.05
N SER A 9 -14.02 -3.78 -15.01
CA SER A 9 -13.24 -4.45 -13.98
C SER A 9 -11.77 -4.04 -13.99
N TYR A 10 -11.16 -3.84 -15.16
CA TYR A 10 -9.75 -3.43 -15.25
C TYR A 10 -9.52 -2.03 -14.66
N PHE A 11 -10.46 -1.11 -14.86
CA PHE A 11 -10.35 0.24 -14.28
C PHE A 11 -10.56 0.21 -12.77
N ASP A 12 -11.56 -0.54 -12.30
CA ASP A 12 -11.85 -0.66 -10.87
C ASP A 12 -10.69 -1.33 -10.13
N ASP A 13 -10.09 -2.36 -10.71
CA ASP A 13 -8.90 -3.03 -10.16
C ASP A 13 -7.70 -2.08 -10.12
N ALA A 14 -7.42 -1.37 -11.22
CA ALA A 14 -6.33 -0.40 -11.26
C ALA A 14 -6.53 0.76 -10.27
N LEU A 15 -7.77 1.22 -10.06
CA LEU A 15 -8.10 2.25 -9.08
C LEU A 15 -7.96 1.72 -7.65
N ALA A 16 -8.42 0.49 -7.39
CA ALA A 16 -8.27 -0.16 -6.09
C ALA A 16 -6.78 -0.34 -5.74
N ASP A 17 -5.97 -0.81 -6.68
CA ASP A 17 -4.52 -0.93 -6.51
C ASP A 17 -3.85 0.44 -6.29
N PHE A 18 -4.28 1.47 -7.02
CA PHE A 18 -3.77 2.83 -6.81
C PHE A 18 -4.09 3.37 -5.42
N VAL A 19 -5.35 3.29 -4.98
CA VAL A 19 -5.76 3.75 -3.64
C VAL A 19 -5.03 2.96 -2.56
N GLN A 20 -4.85 1.65 -2.75
CA GLN A 20 -4.12 0.81 -1.81
C GLN A 20 -2.65 1.20 -1.69
N ASN A 21 -1.96 1.39 -2.82
CA ASN A 21 -0.53 1.68 -2.82
C ASN A 21 -0.23 3.14 -2.46
N PHE A 22 -1.03 4.08 -2.96
CA PHE A 22 -0.78 5.52 -2.82
C PHE A 22 -1.35 6.09 -1.51
N ALA A 23 -2.62 5.84 -1.19
CA ALA A 23 -3.25 6.45 -0.02
C ALA A 23 -2.90 5.72 1.28
N TYR A 24 -3.00 4.39 1.29
CA TYR A 24 -2.74 3.64 2.52
C TYR A 24 -1.24 3.44 2.78
N GLY A 25 -0.41 3.28 1.75
CA GLY A 25 1.04 3.13 1.91
C GLY A 25 1.69 4.33 2.63
N ASP A 26 1.38 5.55 2.19
CA ASP A 26 1.91 6.78 2.80
C ASP A 26 1.38 7.00 4.22
N ALA A 27 0.10 6.73 4.45
CA ALA A 27 -0.49 6.85 5.77
C ALA A 27 0.10 5.83 6.77
N ILE A 28 0.32 4.58 6.35
CA ILE A 28 0.97 3.55 7.18
C ILE A 28 2.41 3.95 7.49
N ARG A 29 3.16 4.46 6.51
CA ARG A 29 4.55 4.90 6.71
C ARG A 29 4.64 6.08 7.67
N HIS A 30 3.74 7.05 7.57
CA HIS A 30 3.66 8.18 8.50
C HIS A 30 3.35 7.72 9.94
N LEU A 31 2.48 6.73 10.11
CA LEU A 31 2.21 6.13 11.42
C LEU A 31 3.42 5.36 11.95
N ALA A 32 4.12 4.63 11.07
CA ALA A 32 5.35 3.93 11.42
C ALA A 32 6.45 4.90 11.89
N ASP A 33 6.65 6.02 11.18
CA ASP A 33 7.60 7.08 11.55
C ASP A 33 7.25 7.73 12.90
N LYS A 34 5.98 7.68 13.32
CA LYS A 34 5.52 8.09 14.65
C LYS A 34 5.69 7.00 15.73
N GLY A 35 6.25 5.85 15.39
CA GLY A 35 6.52 4.74 16.32
C GLY A 35 5.38 3.74 16.48
N TYR A 36 4.37 3.74 15.59
CA TYR A 36 3.33 2.72 15.61
C TYR A 36 3.82 1.43 14.95
N THR A 37 3.51 0.29 15.57
CA THR A 37 3.75 -1.04 14.99
C THR A 37 2.59 -1.44 14.07
N ALA A 38 2.82 -2.39 13.16
CA ALA A 38 1.78 -2.90 12.26
C ALA A 38 0.53 -3.40 13.02
N GLU A 39 0.73 -4.07 14.15
CA GLU A 39 -0.34 -4.57 15.01
C GLU A 39 -1.20 -3.43 15.59
N ARG A 40 -0.54 -2.37 16.04
CA ARG A 40 -1.22 -1.17 16.56
C ARG A 40 -1.96 -0.44 15.45
N ILE A 41 -1.36 -0.34 14.26
CA ILE A 41 -2.00 0.27 13.09
C ILE A 41 -3.29 -0.48 12.72
N LYS A 42 -3.23 -1.82 12.63
CA LYS A 42 -4.41 -2.63 12.32
C LYS A 42 -5.51 -2.52 13.37
N LYS A 43 -5.14 -2.54 14.65
CA LYS A 43 -6.08 -2.57 15.77
C LYS A 43 -6.70 -1.20 16.10
N GLU A 44 -5.90 -0.13 16.08
CA GLU A 44 -6.35 1.21 16.51
C GLU A 44 -7.06 1.98 15.39
N PHE A 45 -6.77 1.69 14.12
CA PHE A 45 -7.29 2.44 12.98
C PHE A 45 -8.19 1.63 12.05
N ASP A 46 -8.52 0.38 12.41
CA ASP A 46 -9.36 -0.55 11.64
C ASP A 46 -9.05 -0.56 10.14
N TYR A 47 -7.75 -0.59 9.81
CA TYR A 47 -7.33 -0.46 8.42
C TYR A 47 -7.92 -1.59 7.57
N PRO A 48 -8.54 -1.30 6.42
CA PRO A 48 -9.16 -2.31 5.55
C PRO A 48 -8.11 -3.08 4.71
N LEU A 49 -6.90 -3.25 5.24
CA LEU A 49 -5.81 -3.99 4.61
C LEU A 49 -5.48 -5.25 5.41
N SER A 50 -4.93 -6.26 4.72
CA SER A 50 -4.36 -7.44 5.36
C SER A 50 -3.14 -7.06 6.20
N MET A 51 -2.83 -7.87 7.21
CA MET A 51 -1.66 -7.65 8.07
C MET A 51 -0.36 -7.60 7.25
N GLU A 52 -0.21 -8.51 6.29
CA GLU A 52 0.94 -8.57 5.36
C GLU A 52 1.17 -7.23 4.61
N LYS A 53 0.09 -6.59 4.12
CA LYS A 53 0.20 -5.29 3.43
C LYS A 53 0.61 -4.17 4.38
N ILE A 54 0.14 -4.20 5.62
CA ILE A 54 0.52 -3.23 6.64
C ILE A 54 2.01 -3.40 6.99
N GLU A 55 2.44 -4.64 7.22
CA GLU A 55 3.83 -4.99 7.55
C GLU A 55 4.82 -4.48 6.49
N LYS A 56 4.53 -4.77 5.20
CA LYS A 56 5.33 -4.31 4.06
C LYS A 56 5.52 -2.79 4.02
N ASN A 57 4.55 -2.02 4.50
CA ASN A 57 4.59 -0.56 4.52
C ASN A 57 5.17 0.03 5.83
N THR A 58 5.21 -0.74 6.92
CA THR A 58 5.91 -0.38 8.15
C THR A 58 7.41 -0.66 8.10
N THR A 59 7.85 -1.69 7.38
CA THR A 59 9.27 -1.93 7.16
C THR A 59 9.79 -0.93 6.16
N ARG A 60 10.67 -0.01 6.59
CA ARG A 60 11.53 0.70 5.64
C ARG A 60 12.33 -0.36 4.89
N GLU A 61 11.91 -0.72 3.69
CA GLU A 61 12.86 -1.33 2.79
C GLU A 61 14.00 -0.32 2.62
N LYS A 62 15.22 -0.72 2.96
CA LYS A 62 16.43 0.00 2.56
C LYS A 62 16.65 -0.12 1.05
N SER A 63 15.60 -0.08 0.25
CA SER A 63 15.62 -0.14 -1.21
C SER A 63 15.90 1.25 -1.74
N ALA A 64 17.15 1.71 -1.55
CA ALA A 64 17.88 2.73 -2.33
C ALA A 64 19.06 3.27 -1.52
N LYS A 65 20.07 2.43 -1.23
CA LYS A 65 21.47 2.83 -0.93
C LYS A 65 22.38 1.61 -0.82
N GLU A 66 22.33 0.69 -1.78
CA GLU A 66 23.35 -0.36 -1.95
C GLU A 66 23.53 -0.72 -3.43
N GLU A 67 23.41 0.26 -4.32
CA GLU A 67 23.70 0.12 -5.76
C GLU A 67 24.50 1.31 -6.31
N GLU A 68 25.19 2.03 -5.42
CA GLU A 68 26.31 2.92 -5.78
C GLU A 68 27.36 2.82 -4.67
N ARG A 69 28.20 1.80 -4.76
CA ARG A 69 29.53 1.83 -4.15
C ARG A 69 30.53 1.45 -5.25
N PRO A 70 31.48 2.33 -5.60
CA PRO A 70 32.49 2.06 -6.64
C PRO A 70 33.42 0.92 -6.25
#